data_AF-A0A2D7F3P5-F1
#
_entry.id   AF-A0A2D7F3P5-F1
#
_cell.length_a   1.000
_cell.length_b   1.000
_cell.length_c   1.000
_cell.angle_alpha   90.00
_cell.angle_beta   90.00
_cell.angle_gamma   90.00
#
_symmetry.space_group_name_H-M   'P 1'
#
loop_
_entity.id
_entity.type
_entity.pdbx_description
1 polymer ?
#
loop_
_entity_poly.entity_id
_entity_poly.type
_entity_poly.pdbx_seq_one_letter_code
_entity_poly.pdbx_strand_id
1 'polypeptide(L)'
;MVFIGYGSLIGLALSKVENPGVKKLGAITSGIGLALLLVAGFGLIAKLGYSYTSTWIIVKMIIWLLLGSLVAFINRKPQWAKLLWWVTLLLGFIAILMVYFFKS
;
A
#
# COMPACT_ATOMS: atom_id res chain seq x y z
N MET A 1 4.05 -9.33 0.01
CA MET A 1 5.07 -8.56 0.76
C MET A 1 4.46 -7.31 1.40
N VAL A 2 3.89 -6.34 0.65
CA VAL A 2 3.24 -5.14 1.21
C VAL A 2 2.14 -5.48 2.24
N PHE A 3 1.15 -6.30 1.86
CA PHE A 3 0.06 -6.69 2.77
C PHE A 3 0.53 -7.49 4.01
N ILE A 4 1.61 -8.25 3.88
CA ILE A 4 2.20 -9.03 4.99
C ILE A 4 2.92 -8.08 5.97
N GLY A 5 3.63 -7.08 5.45
CA GLY A 5 4.24 -6.02 6.26
C GLY A 5 3.21 -5.16 6.99
N TYR A 6 2.11 -4.80 6.32
CA TYR A 6 0.99 -4.08 6.94
C TYR A 6 0.29 -4.93 8.01
N GLY A 7 0.02 -6.21 7.73
CA GLY A 7 -0.60 -7.14 8.67
C GLY A 7 0.25 -7.39 9.93
N SER A 8 1.57 -7.46 9.79
CA SER A 8 2.49 -7.60 10.92
C SER A 8 2.59 -6.32 11.78
N LEU A 9 2.66 -5.15 11.15
CA LEU A 9 2.62 -3.86 11.87
C LEU A 9 1.31 -3.66 12.66
N ILE A 10 0.19 -4.00 12.04
CA ILE A 10 -1.13 -3.83 12.65
C ILE A 10 -1.39 -4.92 13.70
N GLY A 11 -0.93 -6.14 13.48
CA GLY A 11 -0.99 -7.22 14.48
C GLY A 11 -0.23 -6.88 15.76
N LEU A 12 0.95 -6.26 15.66
CA LEU A 12 1.69 -5.75 16.83
C LEU A 12 0.97 -4.57 17.49
N ALA A 13 0.46 -3.62 16.69
CA ALA A 13 -0.27 -2.47 17.21
C ALA A 13 -1.55 -2.87 17.96
N LEU A 14 -2.22 -3.95 17.53
CA LEU A 14 -3.44 -4.46 18.17
C LEU A 14 -3.17 -5.35 19.38
N SER A 15 -2.07 -6.11 19.38
CA SER A 15 -1.72 -7.02 20.48
C SER A 15 -1.09 -6.32 21.69
N LYS A 16 -0.75 -5.02 21.59
CA LYS A 16 0.03 -4.26 22.60
C LYS A 16 1.38 -4.91 22.98
N VAL A 17 1.82 -5.93 22.25
CA VAL A 17 3.13 -6.57 22.44
C VAL A 17 4.16 -5.71 21.74
N GLU A 18 4.92 -4.95 22.51
CA GLU A 18 6.00 -4.11 21.99
C GLU A 18 7.24 -4.96 21.70
N ASN A 19 7.30 -5.53 20.48
CA ASN A 19 8.55 -6.07 19.95
C ASN A 19 9.14 -5.09 18.91
N PRO A 20 10.14 -4.27 19.29
CA PRO A 20 10.71 -3.27 18.39
C PRO A 20 11.36 -3.90 17.14
N GLY A 21 11.86 -5.14 17.23
CA GLY A 21 12.42 -5.87 16.09
C GLY A 21 11.38 -6.19 15.02
N VAL A 22 10.23 -6.74 15.44
CA VAL A 22 9.14 -7.11 14.51
C VAL A 22 8.47 -5.85 13.94
N LYS A 23 8.35 -4.78 14.72
CA LYS A 23 7.85 -3.48 14.24
C LYS A 23 8.77 -2.90 13.15
N LYS A 24 10.09 -2.96 13.36
CA LYS A 24 11.08 -2.50 12.38
C LYS A 24 11.05 -3.36 11.11
N LEU A 25 10.95 -4.68 11.23
CA LEU A 25 10.82 -5.60 10.09
C LEU A 25 9.52 -5.38 9.31
N GLY A 26 8.39 -5.17 9.99
CA GLY A 26 7.11 -4.87 9.34
C GLY A 26 7.15 -3.55 8.55
N ALA A 27 7.81 -2.52 9.09
CA ALA A 27 7.99 -1.25 8.39
C ALA A 27 8.92 -1.39 7.17
N ILE A 28 10.04 -2.09 7.32
CA ILE A 28 11.00 -2.32 6.23
C ILE A 28 10.36 -3.13 5.10
N THR A 29 9.68 -4.23 5.42
CA THR A 29 9.04 -5.10 4.42
C THR A 29 7.87 -4.41 3.70
N SER A 30 7.11 -3.57 4.41
CA SER A 30 6.07 -2.73 3.80
C SER A 30 6.66 -1.69 2.84
N GLY A 31 7.73 -1.01 3.26
CA GLY A 31 8.42 -0.01 2.45
C GLY A 31 9.08 -0.59 1.21
N ILE A 32 9.85 -1.67 1.36
CA ILE A 32 10.49 -2.37 0.23
C ILE A 32 9.43 -2.93 -0.73
N GLY A 33 8.37 -3.53 -0.20
CA GLY A 33 7.28 -4.03 -1.02
C GLY A 33 6.62 -2.92 -1.85
N LEU A 34 6.46 -1.72 -1.28
CA LEU A 34 5.86 -0.59 -1.97
C LEU A 34 6.80 0.01 -3.02
N ALA A 35 8.10 0.07 -2.73
CA ALA A 35 9.12 0.50 -3.69
C ALA A 35 9.17 -0.44 -4.90
N LEU A 36 9.18 -1.76 -4.67
CA LEU A 36 9.13 -2.75 -5.73
C LEU A 36 7.83 -2.66 -6.54
N LEU A 37 6.69 -2.44 -5.88
CA LEU A 37 5.40 -2.25 -6.55
C LEU A 37 5.41 -1.04 -7.49
N LEU A 38 5.97 0.08 -7.03
CA LEU A 38 6.12 1.31 -7.83
C LEU A 38 7.02 1.08 -9.05
N VAL A 39 8.24 0.58 -8.83
CA VAL A 39 9.21 0.36 -9.92
C VAL A 39 8.71 -0.66 -10.94
N ALA A 40 8.19 -1.80 -10.48
CA ALA A 40 7.63 -2.83 -11.36
C ALA A 40 6.38 -2.34 -12.09
N GLY A 41 5.54 -1.54 -11.42
CA GLY A 41 4.33 -0.96 -11.99
C GLY A 41 4.62 0.02 -13.12
N PHE A 42 5.56 0.95 -12.93
CA PHE A 42 6.03 1.85 -13.99
C PHE A 42 6.70 1.09 -15.14
N GLY A 43 7.56 0.11 -14.83
CA GLY A 43 8.21 -0.72 -15.84
C GLY A 43 7.22 -1.48 -16.72
N LEU A 44 6.12 -1.99 -16.14
CA LEU A 44 5.07 -2.66 -16.87
C LEU A 44 4.29 -1.70 -17.78
N ILE A 45 3.96 -0.49 -17.30
CA ILE A 45 3.27 0.55 -18.09
C ILE A 45 4.13 0.94 -19.31
N ALA A 46 5.43 1.18 -19.08
CA ALA A 46 6.37 1.52 -20.15
C ALA A 46 6.52 0.38 -21.17
N LYS A 47 6.60 -0.87 -20.71
CA LYS A 47 6.69 -2.05 -21.57
C LYS A 47 5.45 -2.26 -22.43
N LEU A 48 4.26 -1.99 -21.89
CA LEU A 48 2.99 -2.12 -22.60
C LEU A 48 2.68 -0.92 -23.51
N GLY A 49 3.50 0.14 -23.48
CA GLY A 49 3.32 1.33 -24.32
C GLY A 49 2.08 2.15 -23.97
N TYR A 50 1.52 1.99 -22.77
CA TYR A 50 0.35 2.78 -22.37
C TYR A 50 0.73 4.23 -22.05
N SER A 51 -0.12 5.17 -22.46
CA SER A 51 0.07 6.57 -22.10
C SER A 51 -0.09 6.77 -20.59
N TYR A 52 0.87 7.43 -19.94
CA TYR A 52 0.81 7.79 -18.52
C TYR A 52 -0.38 8.69 -18.16
N THR A 53 -0.99 9.34 -19.16
CA THR A 53 -2.18 10.18 -18.98
C THR A 53 -3.49 9.38 -18.93
N SER A 54 -3.44 8.07 -19.14
CA SER A 54 -4.64 7.23 -19.04
C SER A 54 -5.24 7.33 -17.64
N THR A 55 -6.54 7.59 -17.55
CA THR A 55 -7.25 7.80 -16.29
C THR A 55 -7.00 6.66 -15.29
N TRP A 56 -6.95 5.41 -15.76
CA TRP A 56 -6.68 4.24 -14.91
C TRP A 56 -5.26 4.23 -14.33
N ILE A 57 -4.26 4.75 -15.06
CA ILE A 57 -2.85 4.84 -14.60
C ILE A 57 -2.73 5.93 -13.55
N ILE A 58 -3.33 7.09 -13.78
CA ILE A 58 -3.34 8.21 -12.84
C ILE A 58 -3.95 7.76 -11.51
N VAL A 59 -5.06 7.02 -11.55
CA VAL A 59 -5.68 6.54 -10.30
C VAL A 59 -4.80 5.52 -9.59
N LYS A 60 -4.17 4.59 -10.33
CA LYS A 60 -3.22 3.64 -9.75
C LYS A 60 -2.05 4.35 -9.06
N MET A 61 -1.55 5.41 -9.66
CA MET A 61 -0.50 6.27 -9.12
C MET A 61 -0.92 6.94 -7.81
N ILE A 62 -2.13 7.48 -7.76
CA ILE A 62 -2.70 8.07 -6.53
C ILE A 62 -2.81 7.01 -5.44
N ILE A 63 -3.30 5.81 -5.77
CA ILE A 63 -3.44 4.71 -4.80
C ILE A 63 -2.07 4.28 -4.25
N TRP A 64 -1.03 4.17 -5.09
CA TRP A 64 0.32 3.84 -4.61
C TRP A 64 0.90 4.93 -3.69
N LEU A 65 0.66 6.21 -3.98
CA LEU A 65 1.05 7.31 -3.10
C LEU A 65 0.29 7.29 -1.77
N LEU A 66 -1.01 7.00 -1.78
CA LEU A 66 -1.82 6.83 -0.57
C LEU A 66 -1.32 5.64 0.26
N LEU A 67 -1.03 4.51 -0.39
CA LEU A 67 -0.43 3.36 0.30
C LEU A 67 0.99 3.65 0.81
N GLY A 68 1.79 4.50 0.16
CA GLY A 68 3.09 4.90 0.70
C GLY A 68 2.97 5.80 1.93
N SER A 69 2.05 6.76 1.88
CA SER A 69 1.81 7.69 3.00
C SER A 69 1.18 7.00 4.21
N LEU A 70 0.37 5.95 4.02
CA LEU A 70 -0.18 5.16 5.13
C LEU A 70 0.91 4.52 6.02
N VAL A 71 2.03 4.02 5.47
CA VAL A 71 3.14 3.46 6.28
C VAL A 71 3.70 4.51 7.25
N ALA A 72 3.85 5.75 6.77
CA ALA A 72 4.36 6.85 7.57
C ALA A 72 3.37 7.24 8.69
N PHE A 73 2.06 7.23 8.39
CA PHE A 73 1.02 7.51 9.38
C PHE A 73 0.88 6.41 10.44
N ILE A 74 0.97 5.13 10.05
CA ILE A 74 0.93 3.99 11.00
C ILE A 74 2.08 4.08 12.01
N ASN A 75 3.29 4.44 11.55
CA ASN A 75 4.44 4.56 12.44
C ASN A 75 4.39 5.80 13.34
N ARG A 76 3.79 6.91 12.87
CA ARG A 76 3.70 8.16 13.65
C ARG A 76 2.52 8.19 14.64
N LYS A 77 1.39 7.56 14.32
CA LYS A 77 0.18 7.56 15.17
C LYS A 77 -0.48 6.17 15.24
N PRO A 78 0.08 5.22 16.01
CA PRO A 78 -0.44 3.85 16.12
C PRO A 78 -1.86 3.76 16.69
N GLN A 79 -2.33 4.79 17.40
CA GLN A 79 -3.70 4.90 17.92
C GLN A 79 -4.78 4.82 16.81
N TRP A 80 -4.44 5.12 15.55
CA TRP A 80 -5.35 5.04 14.40
C TRP A 80 -5.22 3.72 13.62
N ALA A 81 -4.46 2.73 14.11
CA ALA A 81 -4.17 1.50 13.38
C ALA A 81 -5.42 0.74 12.91
N LYS A 82 -6.49 0.71 13.72
CA LYS A 82 -7.77 0.10 13.30
C LYS A 82 -8.41 0.81 12.11
N LEU A 83 -8.43 2.15 12.11
CA LEU A 83 -8.94 2.94 11.00
C LEU A 83 -8.08 2.74 9.74
N LEU A 84 -6.75 2.76 9.91
CA LEU A 84 -5.79 2.59 8.81
C LEU A 84 -5.87 1.19 8.15
N TRP A 85 -6.23 0.15 8.91
CA TRP A 85 -6.52 -1.18 8.36
C TRP A 85 -7.71 -1.17 7.39
N TRP A 86 -8.84 -0.59 7.83
CA TRP A 86 -10.02 -0.46 6.99
C TRP A 86 -9.74 0.41 5.76
N VAL A 87 -8.98 1.49 5.90
CA VAL A 87 -8.56 2.34 4.77
C VAL A 87 -7.69 1.58 3.78
N THR A 88 -6.77 0.72 4.26
CA THR A 88 -5.90 -0.10 3.38
C THR A 88 -6.73 -1.11 2.59
N LEU A 89 -7.68 -1.78 3.25
CA LEU A 89 -8.60 -2.71 2.59
C LEU A 89 -9.51 -1.99 1.58
N LEU A 90 -10.01 -0.81 1.93
CA LEU A 90 -10.85 0.00 1.05
C LEU A 90 -10.07 0.49 -0.18
N LEU A 91 -8.83 0.95 -0.01
CA LEU A 91 -7.93 1.31 -1.11
C LEU A 91 -7.62 0.11 -2.02
N GLY A 92 -7.37 -1.06 -1.44
CA GLY A 92 -7.19 -2.30 -2.20
C GLY A 92 -8.43 -2.70 -3.00
N PHE A 93 -9.62 -2.54 -2.41
CA PHE A 93 -10.90 -2.83 -3.07
C PHE A 93 -11.19 -1.85 -4.22
N ILE A 94 -10.96 -0.56 -4.01
CA ILE A 94 -11.08 0.47 -5.06
C ILE A 94 -10.10 0.19 -6.21
N ALA A 95 -8.87 -0.22 -5.89
CA ALA A 95 -7.88 -0.58 -6.90
C ALA A 95 -8.35 -1.75 -7.79
N ILE A 96 -9.04 -2.74 -7.22
CA ILE A 96 -9.60 -3.87 -7.96
C ILE A 96 -10.81 -3.43 -8.80
N LEU A 97 -11.75 -2.68 -8.21
CA LEU A 97 -12.94 -2.20 -8.91
C LEU A 97 -12.61 -1.34 -10.13
N MET A 98 -11.59 -0.49 -10.03
CA MET A 98 -11.17 0.35 -11.16
C MET A 98 -10.66 -0.46 -12.36
N VAL A 99 -10.05 -1.62 -12.14
CA VAL A 99 -9.63 -2.49 -13.25
C VAL A 99 -10.83 -3.00 -14.03
N TYR A 100 -11.97 -3.24 -13.38
CA TYR A 100 -13.18 -3.71 -14.04
C TYR A 100 -13.95 -2.58 -14.74
N PHE A 101 -13.96 -1.38 -14.17
CA PHE A 101 -14.67 -0.24 -14.78
C PHE A 101 -13.97 0.35 -16.02
N PHE A 102 -12.64 0.24 -16.13
CA PHE A 102 -11.87 0.81 -17.24
C PHE A 102 -11.42 -0.21 -18.31
N LYS A 103 -11.85 -1.47 -18.21
CA LYS A 103 -11.62 -2.49 -19.26
C LYS A 103 -12.70 -2.48 -20.35
N SER A 104 -13.41 -1.36 -20.53
CA SER A 104 -14.40 -1.18 -21.60
C SER A 104 -13.88 -0.23 -22.68
#